data_AF-A0A229US79-F1
#
_entry.id   AF-A0A229US79-F1
#
_cell.length_a   1.000
_cell.length_b   1.000
_cell.length_c   1.000
_cell.angle_alpha   90.00
_cell.angle_beta   90.00
_cell.angle_gamma   90.00
#
_symmetry.space_group_name_H-M   'P 1'
#
loop_
_entity.id
_entity.type
_entity.pdbx_description
1 polymer ?
#
loop_
_entity_poly.entity_id
_entity_poly.type
_entity_poly.pdbx_seq_one_letter_code
_entity_poly.pdbx_strand_id
1 'polypeptide(L)' 'MKALPILGLTVLTLVIYMMEARHVKSVKVKATIGGISAVALTIGILLVYFPELPGPTDWVLPLFKPLNRLVGAE' A
#
# COMPACT_ATOMS: atom_id res chain seq x y z
N MET A 1 1.34 -6.05 21.41
CA MET A 1 2.69 -6.32 20.86
C MET A 1 2.69 -5.93 19.38
N LYS A 2 3.54 -4.99 18.95
CA LYS A 2 3.58 -4.49 17.56
C LYS A 2 4.03 -5.55 16.53
N ALA A 3 4.55 -6.69 17.00
CA ALA A 3 5.01 -7.80 16.16
C ALA A 3 3.88 -8.51 15.38
N LEU A 4 2.67 -8.63 15.95
CA LEU A 4 1.57 -9.33 15.29
C LEU A 4 1.03 -8.56 14.05
N PRO A 5 0.79 -7.23 14.13
CA PRO A 5 0.50 -6.41 12.94
C PRO A 5 1.61 -6.47 11.87
N ILE A 6 2.88 -6.42 12.28
CA ILE A 6 4.03 -6.45 11.35
C ILE A 6 4.09 -7.80 10.62
N LEU A 7 3.86 -8.91 11.32
CA LEU A 7 3.77 -10.23 10.70
C LEU A 7 2.62 -10.29 9.69
N GLY A 8 1.44 -9.79 10.05
CA GLY A 8 0.29 -9.72 9.14
C GLY A 8 0.61 -8.92 7.88
N LEU A 9 1.20 -7.73 8.04
CA LEU A 9 1.68 -6.89 6.94
C LEU A 9 2.67 -7.61 6.04
N THR A 10 3.67 -8.25 6.63
CA THR A 10 4.73 -8.96 5.89
C THR A 10 4.14 -10.12 5.07
N VAL A 11 3.27 -10.94 5.68
CA VAL A 11 2.60 -12.04 4.98
C VAL A 11 1.71 -11.53 3.86
N LEU A 12 0.91 -10.49 4.11
CA LEU A 12 0.02 -9.91 3.11
C LEU A 12 0.81 -9.36 1.91
N THR A 13 1.88 -8.58 2.15
CA THR A 13 2.74 -8.07 1.09
C THR A 13 3.37 -9.20 0.28
N LEU A 14 3.83 -10.28 0.92
CA LEU A 14 4.39 -11.45 0.25
C LEU A 14 3.37 -12.12 -0.67
N VAL A 15 2.13 -12.31 -0.19
CA VAL A 15 1.04 -12.90 -0.99
C VAL A 15 0.73 -12.04 -2.21
N ILE A 16 0.60 -10.73 -2.03
CA ILE A 16 0.35 -9.77 -3.14
C ILE A 16 1.48 -9.86 -4.16
N TYR A 17 2.74 -9.77 -3.72
CA TYR A 17 3.90 -9.87 -4.59
C TYR A 17 3.92 -11.18 -5.38
N MET A 18 3.69 -12.32 -4.73
CA MET A 18 3.66 -13.63 -5.40
C MET A 18 2.54 -13.71 -6.44
N MET A 19 1.35 -13.19 -6.12
CA MET A 19 0.22 -13.19 -7.04
C MET A 19 0.48 -12.32 -8.28
N GLU A 20 1.00 -11.11 -8.10
CA GLU A 20 1.32 -10.22 -9.21
C GLU A 20 2.50 -10.74 -10.04
N ALA A 21 3.60 -11.12 -9.39
CA ALA A 21 4.80 -11.59 -10.07
C ALA A 21 4.56 -12.88 -10.87
N ARG A 22 3.60 -13.74 -10.47
CA ARG A 22 3.26 -14.97 -11.21
C ARG A 22 2.79 -14.71 -12.64
N HIS A 23 2.08 -13.60 -12.86
CA HIS A 23 1.50 -13.27 -14.16
C HIS A 23 2.48 -12.57 -15.11
N VAL A 24 3.69 -12.24 -14.63
CA VAL A 24 4.67 -11.42 -15.35
C VAL A 24 5.88 -12.26 -15.73
N LYS A 25 6.21 -12.29 -17.03
CA LYS A 25 7.43 -12.97 -17.53
C LYS A 25 8.68 -12.08 -17.50
N SER A 26 8.50 -10.76 -17.64
CA SER A 26 9.62 -9.81 -17.66
C SER A 26 10.25 -9.65 -16.28
N VAL A 27 11.57 -9.88 -16.19
CA VAL A 27 12.35 -9.71 -14.96
C VAL A 27 12.35 -8.25 -14.50
N LYS A 28 12.39 -7.30 -15.44
CA LYS A 28 12.33 -5.85 -15.11
C LYS A 28 11.03 -5.49 -14.41
N VAL A 29 9.90 -5.98 -14.93
CA VAL A 29 8.58 -5.68 -14.35
C VAL A 29 8.42 -6.36 -12.99
N LYS A 30 8.93 -7.60 -12.82
CA LYS A 30 8.98 -8.26 -11.50
C LYS A 30 9.78 -7.47 -10.47
N ALA A 31 10.93 -6.92 -10.88
CA ALA A 31 11.73 -6.06 -10.01
C ALA A 31 10.98 -4.78 -9.61
N THR A 32 10.25 -4.16 -10.55
CA THR A 32 9.39 -3.01 -10.25
C THR A 32 8.29 -3.37 -9.25
N ILE A 33 7.58 -4.48 -9.44
CA ILE A 33 6.53 -4.96 -8.52
C ILE A 33 7.10 -5.19 -7.12
N GLY A 34 8.29 -5.83 -7.05
CA GLY A 34 9.00 -6.04 -5.78
C GLY A 34 9.37 -4.73 -5.09
N GLY A 35 9.86 -3.75 -5.85
CA GLY A 35 10.19 -2.41 -5.34
C GLY A 35 8.96 -1.70 -4.77
N ILE A 36 7.84 -1.69 -5.50
CA ILE A 36 6.58 -1.10 -5.04
C ILE A 36 6.10 -1.81 -3.76
N SER A 37 6.16 -3.14 -3.74
CA SER A 37 5.77 -3.95 -2.57
C SER A 37 6.62 -3.63 -1.33
N ALA A 38 7.94 -3.44 -1.52
CA ALA A 38 8.84 -3.07 -0.43
C ALA A 38 8.55 -1.67 0.13
N VAL A 39 8.25 -0.70 -0.75
CA VAL A 39 7.83 0.65 -0.34
C VAL A 39 6.51 0.59 0.43
N ALA A 40 5.52 -0.16 -0.06
CA ALA A 40 4.24 -0.34 0.61
C ALA A 40 4.40 -0.96 2.01
N LEU A 41 5.23 -1.99 2.15
CA LEU A 41 5.53 -2.61 3.44
C LEU A 41 6.22 -1.64 4.39
N THR A 42 7.17 -0.83 3.88
CA THR A 42 7.86 0.19 4.66
C THR A 42 6.88 1.22 5.23
N ILE A 43 5.98 1.73 4.38
CA ILE A 43 4.93 2.68 4.79
C ILE A 43 4.01 2.03 5.84
N GLY A 44 3.57 0.79 5.61
CA GLY A 44 2.72 0.06 6.55
C GLY A 44 3.38 -0.14 7.91
N ILE A 45 4.66 -0.50 7.94
CA ILE A 45 5.44 -0.62 9.18
C ILE A 45 5.55 0.75 9.87
N LEU A 46 5.84 1.82 9.12
CA LEU A 46 5.90 3.18 9.67
C LEU A 46 4.58 3.56 10.35
N LEU A 47 3.44 3.29 9.74
CA LEU A 47 2.12 3.59 10.33
C LEU A 47 1.81 2.76 11.59
N VAL A 48 2.34 1.54 11.71
CA VAL A 48 2.23 0.74 12.95
C VAL A 48 3.02 1.39 14.10
N TYR A 49 4.12 2.07 13.79
CA TYR A 49 4.91 2.77 14.81
C TYR A 49 4.44 4.19 15.08
N PHE A 50 4.00 4.90 14.03
CA PHE A 50 3.62 6.31 14.02
C PHE A 50 2.21 6.46 13.41
N PRO A 51 1.15 6.13 14.16
CA PRO A 51 -0.22 6.17 13.65
C PRO A 51 -0.74 7.59 13.39
N GLU A 52 -0.08 8.62 13.92
CA GLU A 52 -0.38 10.03 13.61
C GLU A 52 0.08 10.47 12.21
N LEU A 53 0.89 9.68 11.50
CA LEU A 53 1.27 10.00 10.13
C LEU A 53 0.07 9.82 9.20
N PRO A 54 -0.20 10.79 8.30
CA PRO A 54 -1.30 10.67 7.35
C PRO A 54 -1.07 9.49 6.42
N GLY A 55 -2.08 8.64 6.27
CA GLY A 55 -2.00 7.46 5.42
C GLY A 55 -2.10 7.80 3.94
N PRO A 56 -1.80 6.83 3.04
CA PRO A 56 -1.91 7.05 1.59
C PRO A 56 -3.29 7.55 1.16
N THR A 57 -4.35 7.06 1.83
CA THR A 57 -5.73 7.49 1.57
C THR A 57 -5.93 8.98 1.88
N ASP A 58 -5.37 9.47 2.99
CA ASP A 58 -5.47 10.88 3.40
C ASP A 58 -4.77 11.82 2.41
N TRP A 59 -3.75 11.33 1.72
CA TRP A 59 -3.01 12.10 0.71
C TRP A 59 -3.79 12.19 -0.60
N VAL A 60 -4.60 11.16 -0.90
CA VAL A 60 -5.30 11.02 -2.17
C VAL A 60 -6.71 11.61 -2.11
N LEU A 61 -7.39 11.53 -0.95
CA LEU A 61 -8.74 12.10 -0.73
C LEU A 61 -8.92 13.56 -1.22
N PRO A 62 -7.96 14.48 -1.00
CA PRO A 62 -8.07 15.86 -1.48
C PRO A 62 -8.21 15.98 -3.00
N LEU A 63 -7.63 15.06 -3.77
CA LEU A 63 -7.75 15.04 -5.24
C LEU A 63 -9.17 14.69 -5.70
N PHE A 64 -9.91 13.94 -4.88
CA PHE A 64 -11.27 13.49 -5.18
C PHE A 64 -12.37 14.41 -4.65
N LYS A 65 -12.05 15.38 -3.76
CA LYS A 65 -12.99 16.41 -3.31
C LYS A 65 -13.80 17.10 -4.42
N PRO A 66 -13.20 17.56 -5.55
CA PRO A 66 -13.99 18.19 -6.61
C PRO A 66 -14.98 17.20 -7.27
N LEU A 67 -14.64 15.91 -7.34
CA LEU A 67 -15.52 14.88 -7.87
C LEU A 67 -16.69 14.60 -6.92
N ASN A 68 -16.44 14.49 -5.61
CA ASN A 68 -17.49 14.29 -4.61
C ASN A 68 -18.53 15.42 -4.61
N ARG A 69 -18.08 16.67 -4.84
CA ARG A 69 -18.97 17.83 -5.02
C ARG A 69 -19.88 17.73 -6.24
N LEU A 70 -19.37 17.20 -7.34
CA LEU A 70 -20.14 17.05 -8.58
C LEU A 70 -21.19 15.94 -8.48
N VAL A 71 -20.92 14.90 -7.69
CA VAL A 71 -21.81 13.74 -7.53
C VAL A 71 -22.75 13.87 -6.32
N GLY A 72 -22.61 14.93 -5.52
CA GLY A 72 -23.47 15.19 -4.35
C GLY A 72 -23.25 14.20 -3.21
N ALA A 73 -22.04 13.65 -3.09
CA ALA A 73 -21.67 12.71 -2.02
C ALA A 73 -21.11 13.42 -0.77
N GLU A 74 -21.32 14.73 -0.64
CA GLU A 74 -21.03 15.56 0.55
C GLU A 74 -22.31 15.94 1.29
#